data_AF-A0A1V1NY29-F1
#
_entry.id   AF-A0A1V1NY29-F1
#
_cell.length_a   1.000
_cell.length_b   1.000
_cell.length_c   1.000
_cell.angle_alpha   90.00
_cell.angle_beta   90.00
_cell.angle_gamma   90.00
#
_symmetry.space_group_name_H-M   'P 1'
#
loop_
_entity.id
_entity.type
_entity.pdbx_description
1 polymer ?
#
loop_
_entity_poly.entity_id
_entity_poly.type
_entity_poly.pdbx_seq_one_letter_code
_entity_poly.pdbx_strand_id
1 'polypeptide(L)'
;MAFQGDWKPFFEFLAEQIEKQTAIRDYLNGEKVIQGFLLAYLNVADFYITQSESEMNKGYSDIYMEPFLSKYPDLEYSYLIELKYLTRSEYCEDKLQEKIKDAQEQLDQYAVSDRVKCSIGSTQLIRIILVYKGWELDYCEVY
;
A
#
# COMPACT_ATOMS: atom_id res chain seq x y z
N MET A 1 -3.61 1.17 12.92
CA MET A 1 -3.71 2.02 11.70
C MET A 1 -4.43 3.34 12.01
N ALA A 2 -5.76 3.40 11.95
CA ALA A 2 -6.51 4.67 11.92
C ALA A 2 -6.27 5.70 13.03
N PHE A 3 -6.21 5.25 14.29
CA PHE A 3 -6.07 6.16 15.45
C PHE A 3 -4.69 6.14 16.10
N GLN A 4 -3.85 5.14 15.77
CA GLN A 4 -2.58 4.91 16.46
C GLN A 4 -1.37 4.90 15.52
N GLY A 5 -1.60 4.96 14.21
CA GLY A 5 -0.54 4.87 13.23
C GLY A 5 0.07 3.47 13.11
N ASP A 6 -0.31 2.48 13.93
CA ASP A 6 0.22 1.11 13.87
C ASP A 6 -0.23 0.39 12.58
N TRP A 7 0.54 0.56 11.51
CA TRP A 7 0.26 0.01 10.17
C TRP A 7 1.06 -1.25 9.87
N LYS A 8 2.29 -1.35 10.36
CA LYS A 8 3.19 -2.46 10.05
C LYS A 8 2.63 -3.83 10.47
N PRO A 9 2.00 -3.98 11.66
CA PRO A 9 1.43 -5.26 12.07
C PRO A 9 0.35 -5.80 11.12
N PHE A 10 -0.37 -4.93 10.40
CA PHE A 10 -1.37 -5.37 9.42
C PHE A 10 -0.72 -6.09 8.23
N PHE A 11 0.33 -5.51 7.65
CA PHE A 11 1.01 -6.10 6.50
C PHE A 11 1.84 -7.33 6.89
N GLU A 12 2.48 -7.30 8.06
CA GLU A 12 3.19 -8.45 8.62
C GLU A 12 2.24 -9.62 8.86
N PHE A 13 1.06 -9.35 9.42
CA PHE A 13 0.02 -10.37 9.59
C PHE A 13 -0.42 -10.97 8.25
N LEU A 14 -0.71 -10.13 7.24
CA LEU A 14 -1.10 -10.63 5.92
C LEU A 14 0.00 -11.48 5.28
N ALA A 15 1.26 -11.04 5.34
CA ALA A 15 2.39 -11.79 4.82
C ALA A 15 2.52 -13.16 5.52
N GLU A 16 2.38 -13.21 6.85
CA GLU A 16 2.40 -14.46 7.62
C GLU A 16 1.24 -15.38 7.22
N GLN A 17 0.04 -14.85 6.98
CA GLN A 17 -1.10 -15.65 6.53
C GLN A 17 -0.92 -16.21 5.12
N ILE A 18 -0.37 -15.42 4.19
CA ILE A 18 0.00 -15.87 2.84
C ILE A 18 1.05 -16.98 2.93
N GLU A 19 2.03 -16.82 3.82
CA GLU A 19 3.02 -17.86 4.06
C GLU A 19 2.35 -19.15 4.57
N LYS A 20 1.48 -19.10 5.57
CA LYS A 20 0.86 -20.33 6.12
C LYS A 20 -0.03 -21.07 5.12
N GLN A 21 -0.54 -20.40 4.09
CA GLN A 21 -1.54 -20.96 3.17
C GLN A 21 -0.95 -21.18 1.77
N THR A 22 -0.37 -22.37 1.54
CA THR A 22 0.23 -22.74 0.26
C THR A 22 -0.70 -22.56 -0.93
N ALA A 23 -2.00 -22.84 -0.79
CA ALA A 23 -2.97 -22.67 -1.86
C ALA A 23 -3.09 -21.20 -2.33
N ILE A 24 -2.97 -20.22 -1.43
CA ILE A 24 -3.08 -18.80 -1.78
C ILE A 24 -1.84 -18.34 -2.56
N ARG A 25 -0.65 -18.85 -2.21
CA ARG A 25 0.62 -18.51 -2.86
C ARG A 25 0.59 -18.73 -4.37
N ASP A 26 -0.09 -19.79 -4.82
CA ASP A 26 -0.20 -20.14 -6.24
C ASP A 26 -1.06 -19.14 -7.04
N TYR A 27 -1.93 -18.38 -6.38
CA TYR A 27 -2.77 -17.36 -7.02
C TYR A 27 -2.13 -15.97 -6.97
N LEU A 28 -1.25 -15.68 -6.02
CA LEU A 28 -0.59 -14.38 -5.84
C LEU A 28 0.60 -14.18 -6.80
N ASN A 29 0.33 -14.33 -8.10
CA ASN A 29 1.30 -14.14 -9.17
C ASN A 29 1.07 -12.81 -9.89
N GLY A 30 2.01 -11.89 -9.72
CA GLY A 30 2.00 -10.58 -10.37
C GLY A 30 1.43 -9.46 -9.51
N GLU A 31 1.88 -8.24 -9.82
CA GLU A 31 1.60 -7.03 -9.06
C GLU A 31 0.10 -6.74 -8.90
N LYS A 32 -0.68 -6.81 -10.00
CA LYS A 32 -2.11 -6.50 -9.97
C LYS A 32 -2.93 -7.46 -9.11
N VAL A 33 -2.51 -8.72 -8.98
CA VAL A 33 -3.20 -9.68 -8.11
C VAL A 33 -2.95 -9.36 -6.64
N ILE A 34 -1.71 -9.03 -6.28
CA ILE A 34 -1.35 -8.61 -4.92
C ILE A 34 -2.04 -7.29 -4.57
N GLN A 35 -2.07 -6.32 -5.50
CA GLN A 35 -2.81 -5.06 -5.33
C GLN A 35 -4.29 -5.33 -5.03
N GLY A 36 -4.95 -6.18 -5.83
CA GLY A 36 -6.34 -6.57 -5.62
C GLY A 36 -6.57 -7.28 -4.27
N PHE A 37 -5.66 -8.16 -3.87
CA PHE A 37 -5.70 -8.82 -2.57
C PHE A 37 -5.60 -7.80 -1.42
N LEU A 38 -4.64 -6.88 -1.47
CA LEU A 38 -4.49 -5.82 -0.47
C LEU A 38 -5.74 -4.93 -0.41
N LEU A 39 -6.27 -4.50 -1.56
CA LEU A 39 -7.50 -3.71 -1.63
C LEU A 39 -8.66 -4.43 -0.93
N ALA A 40 -8.83 -5.75 -1.13
CA ALA A 40 -9.89 -6.50 -0.49
C ALA A 40 -9.80 -6.47 1.05
N TYR A 41 -8.59 -6.59 1.62
CA TYR A 41 -8.40 -6.57 3.08
C TYR A 41 -8.42 -5.16 3.68
N LEU A 42 -7.86 -4.17 2.98
CA LEU A 42 -7.86 -2.77 3.42
C LEU A 42 -9.28 -2.18 3.48
N ASN A 43 -10.20 -2.67 2.64
CA ASN A 43 -11.61 -2.26 2.61
C ASN A 43 -12.52 -3.04 3.58
N VAL A 44 -12.00 -3.95 4.41
CA VAL A 44 -12.82 -4.68 5.40
C VAL A 44 -13.36 -3.72 6.47
N ALA A 45 -12.56 -2.74 6.88
CA ALA A 45 -12.96 -1.68 7.79
C ALA A 45 -13.28 -0.40 7.00
N ASP A 46 -14.30 0.33 7.43
CA ASP A 46 -14.84 1.49 6.71
C ASP A 46 -14.27 2.83 7.16
N PHE A 47 -13.10 2.83 7.82
CA PHE A 47 -12.39 4.03 8.24
C PHE A 47 -11.88 4.87 7.06
N TYR A 48 -11.75 4.24 5.90
CA TYR A 48 -11.14 4.83 4.72
C TYR A 48 -12.03 4.66 3.49
N ILE A 49 -11.95 5.64 2.60
CA ILE A 49 -12.41 5.53 1.22
C ILE A 49 -11.18 5.14 0.41
N THR A 50 -10.94 3.84 0.23
CA THR A 50 -9.76 3.35 -0.48
C THR A 50 -9.92 3.57 -1.99
N GLN A 51 -8.85 4.04 -2.63
CA GLN A 51 -8.82 4.36 -4.06
C GLN A 51 -7.57 3.74 -4.68
N SER A 52 -7.71 3.26 -5.92
CA SER A 52 -6.62 2.59 -6.64
C SER A 52 -6.21 3.34 -7.92
N GLU A 53 -4.95 3.15 -8.34
CA GLU A 53 -4.45 3.70 -9.61
C GLU A 53 -5.33 3.27 -10.81
N SER A 54 -5.87 2.05 -10.81
CA SER A 54 -6.76 1.57 -11.89
C SER A 54 -8.03 2.40 -12.06
N GLU A 55 -8.48 3.09 -11.02
CA GLU A 55 -9.64 3.98 -11.04
C GLU A 55 -9.25 5.42 -11.43
N MET A 56 -7.95 5.71 -11.47
CA MET A 56 -7.38 7.05 -11.55
C MET A 56 -6.39 7.12 -12.72
N ASN A 57 -6.85 7.56 -13.89
CA ASN A 57 -6.09 7.69 -15.15
C ASN A 57 -4.57 7.97 -15.00
N LYS A 58 -3.75 6.89 -14.94
CA LYS A 58 -2.28 6.76 -15.01
C LYS A 58 -1.46 7.94 -14.43
N GLY A 59 -0.81 7.71 -13.29
CA GLY A 59 0.15 8.65 -12.66
C GLY A 59 -0.05 8.83 -11.15
N TYR A 60 -0.52 7.81 -10.45
CA TYR A 60 -0.92 7.90 -9.04
C TYR A 60 -0.32 6.74 -8.23
N SER A 61 -0.26 6.87 -6.90
CA SER A 61 0.14 5.75 -6.04
C SER A 61 -0.80 4.57 -6.22
N ASP A 62 -0.30 3.36 -6.03
CA ASP A 62 -1.11 2.15 -6.16
C ASP A 62 -2.38 2.14 -5.31
N ILE A 63 -2.28 2.59 -4.06
CA ILE A 63 -3.41 2.64 -3.12
C ILE A 63 -3.35 3.93 -2.29
N TYR A 64 -4.43 4.71 -2.36
CA TYR A 64 -4.69 5.80 -1.44
C TYR A 64 -5.77 5.39 -0.44
N MET A 65 -5.50 5.53 0.85
CA MET A 65 -6.49 5.38 1.91
C MET A 65 -6.95 6.77 2.37
N GLU A 66 -7.93 7.33 1.66
CA GLU A 66 -8.52 8.62 2.00
C GLU A 66 -9.28 8.51 3.34
N PRO A 67 -9.04 9.38 4.32
CA PRO A 67 -9.67 9.27 5.62
C PRO A 67 -11.17 9.64 5.54
N PHE A 68 -12.05 8.79 6.08
CA PHE A 68 -13.50 9.05 6.05
C PHE A 68 -13.96 9.99 7.18
N LEU A 69 -13.42 11.22 7.17
CA LEU A 69 -13.56 12.19 8.28
C LEU A 69 -14.99 12.67 8.55
N SER A 70 -15.89 12.57 7.56
CA SER A 70 -17.31 12.88 7.79
C SER A 70 -17.99 11.86 8.71
N LYS A 71 -17.50 10.61 8.74
CA LYS A 71 -17.96 9.55 9.63
C LYS A 71 -17.11 9.45 10.89
N TYR A 72 -15.80 9.62 10.76
CA TYR A 72 -14.82 9.50 11.85
C TYR A 72 -13.99 10.79 11.97
N PRO A 73 -14.52 11.86 12.57
CA PRO A 73 -13.86 13.18 12.61
C PRO A 73 -12.56 13.20 13.43
N ASP A 74 -12.37 12.22 14.30
CA ASP A 74 -11.23 12.05 15.20
C ASP A 74 -10.18 11.07 14.65
N LEU A 75 -10.34 10.59 13.43
CA LEU A 75 -9.35 9.73 12.78
C LEU A 75 -8.02 10.50 12.59
N GLU A 76 -6.90 9.86 12.92
CA GLU A 76 -5.61 10.56 13.05
C GLU A 76 -4.66 10.32 11.87
N TYR A 77 -4.79 9.19 11.15
CA TYR A 77 -3.81 8.78 10.14
C TYR A 77 -4.44 8.39 8.80
N SER A 78 -3.86 8.87 7.72
CA SER A 78 -4.15 8.48 6.33
C SER A 78 -2.92 7.84 5.68
N TYR A 79 -3.11 7.13 4.56
CA TYR A 79 -2.04 6.32 3.97
C TYR A 79 -1.92 6.48 2.46
N LEU A 80 -0.68 6.66 1.98
CA LEU A 80 -0.28 6.33 0.62
C LEU A 80 0.50 5.02 0.66
N ILE A 81 0.10 4.06 -0.17
CA ILE A 81 0.78 2.77 -0.25
C ILE A 81 1.19 2.57 -1.70
N GLU A 82 2.48 2.38 -1.90
CA GLU A 82 3.08 2.08 -3.18
C GLU A 82 3.56 0.63 -3.21
N LEU A 83 3.13 -0.12 -4.22
CA LEU A 83 3.38 -1.54 -4.35
C LEU A 83 4.34 -1.79 -5.51
N LYS A 84 5.46 -2.45 -5.23
CA LYS A 84 6.37 -2.94 -6.26
C LYS A 84 6.41 -4.45 -6.25
N TYR A 85 6.50 -5.02 -7.44
CA TYR A 85 6.63 -6.45 -7.62
C TYR A 85 7.90 -6.82 -8.38
N LEU A 86 8.55 -7.87 -7.92
CA LEU A 86 9.64 -8.56 -8.58
C LEU A 86 9.29 -10.04 -8.68
N THR A 87 9.46 -10.66 -9.84
CA THR A 87 9.45 -12.13 -9.90
C THR A 87 10.67 -12.67 -9.16
N ARG A 88 10.57 -13.91 -8.64
CA ARG A 88 11.71 -14.57 -7.97
C ARG A 88 12.94 -14.68 -8.86
N SER A 89 12.76 -14.81 -10.18
CA SER A 89 13.85 -14.83 -11.17
C SER A 89 14.47 -13.46 -11.43
N GLU A 90 13.70 -12.38 -11.27
CA GLU A 90 14.21 -11.02 -11.44
C GLU A 90 14.93 -10.50 -10.21
N TYR A 91 14.65 -11.07 -9.03
CA TYR A 91 15.12 -10.55 -7.76
C TYR A 91 16.65 -10.53 -7.64
N CYS A 92 17.17 -9.35 -7.31
CA CYS A 92 18.50 -9.13 -6.75
C CYS A 92 18.46 -7.83 -5.93
N GLU A 93 19.46 -7.62 -5.08
CA GLU A 93 19.53 -6.44 -4.20
C GLU A 93 19.48 -5.13 -5.00
N ASP A 94 20.21 -5.03 -6.11
CA ASP A 94 20.23 -3.82 -6.93
C ASP A 94 18.83 -3.46 -7.47
N LYS A 95 18.06 -4.46 -7.92
CA LYS A 95 16.70 -4.26 -8.40
C LYS A 95 15.72 -3.95 -7.28
N LEU A 96 15.91 -4.53 -6.09
CA LEU A 96 15.13 -4.17 -4.91
C LEU A 96 15.31 -2.68 -4.60
N GLN A 97 16.56 -2.20 -4.56
CA GLN A 97 16.86 -0.78 -4.30
C GLN A 97 16.34 0.14 -5.42
N GLU A 98 16.41 -0.29 -6.68
CA GLU A 98 15.80 0.43 -7.81
C GLU A 98 14.28 0.59 -7.63
N LYS A 99 13.58 -0.48 -7.23
CA LYS A 99 12.14 -0.46 -6.98
C LYS A 99 11.77 0.41 -5.79
N ILE A 100 12.55 0.38 -4.70
CA ILE A 100 12.36 1.26 -3.55
C ILE A 100 12.48 2.72 -3.99
N LYS A 101 13.52 3.06 -4.75
CA LYS A 101 13.72 4.43 -5.24
C LYS A 101 12.59 4.91 -6.16
N ASP A 102 12.16 4.08 -7.11
CA ASP A 102 11.01 4.38 -7.96
C ASP A 102 9.73 4.60 -7.13
N ALA A 103 9.49 3.76 -6.12
CA ALA A 103 8.36 3.92 -5.22
C ALA A 103 8.41 5.24 -4.43
N GLN A 104 9.59 5.63 -3.96
CA GLN A 104 9.81 6.92 -3.27
C GLN A 104 9.43 8.10 -4.17
N GLU A 105 9.92 8.12 -5.41
CA GLU A 105 9.63 9.18 -6.38
C GLU A 105 8.12 9.28 -6.66
N GLN A 106 7.42 8.15 -6.79
CA GLN A 106 5.97 8.11 -7.03
C GLN A 106 5.17 8.58 -5.81
N LEU A 107 5.56 8.16 -4.60
CA LEU A 107 4.94 8.61 -3.35
C LEU A 107 5.12 10.12 -3.13
N ASP A 108 6.29 10.67 -3.43
CA ASP A 108 6.55 12.11 -3.33
C ASP A 108 5.68 12.91 -4.30
N GLN A 109 5.58 12.46 -5.56
CA GLN A 109 4.72 13.08 -6.56
C GLN A 109 3.25 13.07 -6.13
N TYR A 110 2.78 11.95 -5.58
CA TYR A 110 1.37 11.83 -5.22
C TYR A 110 1.03 12.56 -3.92
N ALA A 111 1.92 12.58 -2.94
CA ALA A 111 1.74 13.32 -1.69
C ALA A 111 1.51 14.82 -1.89
N VAL A 112 2.05 15.39 -2.97
CA VAL A 112 1.85 16.82 -3.32
C VAL A 112 0.67 17.08 -4.26
N SER A 113 -0.05 16.03 -4.69
CA SER A 113 -1.22 16.17 -5.55
C SER A 113 -2.36 16.94 -4.87
N ASP A 114 -3.14 17.69 -5.64
CA ASP A 114 -4.28 18.44 -5.13
C ASP A 114 -5.31 17.52 -4.46
N ARG A 115 -5.46 16.29 -4.96
CA ARG A 115 -6.39 15.31 -4.40
C ARG A 115 -6.03 14.96 -2.96
N VAL A 116 -4.79 14.57 -2.71
CA VAL A 116 -4.31 14.23 -1.37
C VAL A 116 -4.42 15.45 -0.47
N LYS A 117 -3.88 16.60 -0.90
CA LYS A 117 -3.93 17.86 -0.14
C LYS A 117 -5.35 18.28 0.26
N CYS A 118 -6.34 18.11 -0.62
CA CYS A 118 -7.72 18.48 -0.33
C CYS A 118 -8.45 17.47 0.55
N SER A 119 -8.01 16.21 0.62
CA SER A 119 -8.76 15.13 1.27
C SER A 119 -8.14 14.59 2.56
N ILE A 120 -6.85 14.84 2.84
CA ILE A 120 -6.21 14.37 4.09
C ILE A 120 -6.84 14.97 5.35
N GLY A 121 -7.46 16.15 5.24
CA GLY A 121 -8.04 16.89 6.36
C GLY A 121 -7.03 17.11 7.50
N SER A 122 -7.40 16.69 8.71
CA SER A 122 -6.56 16.80 9.91
C SER A 122 -5.60 15.63 10.14
N THR A 123 -5.61 14.62 9.27
CA THR A 123 -4.80 13.41 9.47
C THR A 123 -3.33 13.62 9.16
N GLN A 124 -2.47 12.86 9.83
CA GLN A 124 -1.08 12.68 9.44
C GLN A 124 -1.00 11.65 8.31
N LEU A 125 -0.48 12.06 7.15
CA LEU A 125 -0.25 11.18 6.02
C LEU A 125 1.00 10.32 6.24
N ILE A 126 0.83 9.01 6.23
CA ILE A 126 1.92 8.02 6.28
C ILE A 126 2.10 7.43 4.88
N ARG A 127 3.34 7.35 4.41
CA ARG A 127 3.66 6.78 3.09
C ARG A 127 4.38 5.47 3.31
N ILE A 128 3.94 4.42 2.63
CA ILE A 128 4.40 3.04 2.84
C ILE A 128 4.86 2.49 1.50
N ILE A 129 6.01 1.85 1.51
CA ILE A 129 6.53 1.10 0.36
C ILE A 129 6.44 -0.38 0.71
N LEU A 130 5.81 -1.13 -0.20
CA LEU A 130 5.76 -2.58 -0.16
C LEU A 130 6.48 -3.13 -1.38
N VAL A 131 7.47 -3.98 -1.19
CA VAL A 131 8.09 -4.72 -2.30
C VAL A 131 7.85 -6.21 -2.11
N TYR A 132 7.18 -6.81 -3.08
CA TYR A 132 6.91 -8.25 -3.12
C TYR A 132 7.86 -8.96 -4.06
N LYS A 133 8.38 -10.10 -3.60
CA LYS A 133 9.17 -11.06 -4.37
C LYS A 133 8.33 -12.31 -4.60
N GLY A 134 7.63 -12.37 -5.73
CA GLY A 134 6.51 -13.30 -5.87
C GLY A 134 5.44 -12.99 -4.82
N TRP A 135 5.05 -13.97 -4.01
CA TRP A 135 4.08 -13.77 -2.92
C TRP A 135 4.71 -13.30 -1.60
N GLU A 136 6.05 -13.31 -1.48
CA GLU A 136 6.75 -12.92 -0.26
C GLU A 136 6.83 -11.40 -0.16
N LEU A 137 6.46 -10.83 0.99
CA LEU A 137 6.68 -9.42 1.29
C LEU A 137 8.13 -9.25 1.75
N ASP A 138 8.97 -8.75 0.86
CA ASP A 138 10.43 -8.69 1.04
C ASP A 138 10.87 -7.35 1.66
N TYR A 139 10.12 -6.26 1.39
CA TYR A 139 10.32 -4.95 1.98
C TYR A 139 9.00 -4.31 2.42
N CYS A 140 8.97 -3.75 3.62
CA CYS A 140 7.78 -3.15 4.23
C CYS A 140 8.17 -2.05 5.22
N GLU A 141 8.33 -0.82 4.73
CA GLU A 141 8.77 0.32 5.55
C GLU A 141 8.04 1.62 5.19
N VAL A 142 8.08 2.58 6.13
CA VAL A 142 7.66 3.97 5.86
C VAL A 142 8.70 4.71 5.03
N TYR A 143 8.21 5.68 4.26
CA TYR A 143 9.00 6.66 3.52
C TYR A 143 8.60 8.10 3.86
#